data_AF-A0A951ITI8-F1
#
_entry.id   AF-A0A951ITI8-F1
#
_cell.length_a   1.000
_cell.length_b   1.000
_cell.length_c   1.000
_cell.angle_alpha   90.00
_cell.angle_beta   90.00
_cell.angle_gamma   90.00
#
_symmetry.space_group_name_H-M   'P 1'
#
loop_
_entity.id
_entity.type
_entity.pdbx_description
1 polymer ?
#
loop_
_entity_poly.entity_id
_entity_poly.type
_entity_poly.pdbx_seq_one_letter_code
_entity_poly.pdbx_strand_id
1 'polypeptide(L)' 'MSHHDHHTPSDQPQDVVESIVPMMPIVLPIAGAVLMFLLAFIAIYMA' A
#
# COMPACT_ATOMS: atom_id res chain seq x y z
N MET A 1 -20.21 29.83 28.49
CA MET A 1 -20.47 29.35 27.11
C MET A 1 -19.14 28.91 26.52
N SER A 2 -18.85 27.61 26.59
CA SER A 2 -17.69 26.97 25.98
C SER A 2 -17.84 27.01 24.46
N HIS A 3 -16.88 27.63 23.77
CA HIS A 3 -16.82 27.65 22.31
C HIS A 3 -16.50 26.24 21.82
N HIS A 4 -17.41 25.63 21.07
CA HIS A 4 -17.09 24.46 20.25
C HIS A 4 -16.33 24.96 19.03
N ASP A 5 -15.00 24.84 19.07
CA ASP A 5 -14.15 24.98 17.89
C ASP A 5 -14.57 23.92 16.88
N HIS A 6 -15.12 24.39 15.76
CA HIS A 6 -15.53 23.56 14.65
C HIS A 6 -14.26 23.08 13.94
N HIS A 7 -13.80 21.87 14.27
CA HIS A 7 -12.74 21.20 13.51
C HIS A 7 -13.16 21.11 12.04
N THR A 8 -12.54 21.93 11.21
CA THR A 8 -12.65 21.90 9.74
C THR A 8 -12.08 20.56 9.23
N PRO A 9 -12.85 19.72 8.51
CA PRO A 9 -12.39 18.39 8.07
C PRO A 9 -11.36 18.38 6.92
N SER A 10 -10.64 19.47 6.69
CA SER A 10 -10.02 19.74 5.38
C SER A 10 -8.63 19.13 5.15
N ASP A 11 -7.93 18.65 6.20
CA ASP A 11 -6.54 18.21 6.09
C ASP A 11 -6.21 17.04 7.05
N GLN A 12 -7.04 15.99 7.07
CA GLN A 12 -6.57 14.75 7.70
C GLN A 12 -5.47 14.14 6.83
N PRO A 13 -4.25 13.90 7.35
CA PRO A 13 -3.19 13.26 6.59
C PRO A 13 -3.74 11.94 6.09
N GLN A 14 -3.79 11.78 4.77
CA GLN A 14 -4.37 10.60 4.15
C GLN A 14 -3.60 9.38 4.66
N ASP A 15 -4.25 8.56 5.49
CA ASP A 15 -3.62 7.40 6.09
C ASP A 15 -3.25 6.45 4.95
N VAL A 16 -1.95 6.46 4.60
CA VAL A 16 -1.41 5.73 3.45
C VAL A 16 -1.76 4.25 3.57
N VAL A 17 -1.78 3.73 4.81
CA VAL A 17 -2.21 2.38 5.13
C VAL A 17 -3.70 2.17 4.81
N GLU A 18 -4.60 3.04 5.25
CA GLU A 18 -6.05 2.95 4.95
C GLU A 18 -6.31 2.98 3.43
N SER A 19 -5.52 3.76 2.68
CA SER A 19 -5.64 3.85 1.22
C SER A 19 -5.14 2.61 0.47
N ILE A 20 -4.15 1.87 1.02
CA ILE A 20 -3.60 0.66 0.39
C ILE A 20 -4.41 -0.59 0.73
N VAL A 21 -5.14 -0.61 1.85
CA VAL A 21 -5.93 -1.76 2.31
C VAL A 21 -6.92 -2.30 1.27
N PRO A 22 -7.73 -1.46 0.57
CA PRO A 22 -8.61 -1.95 -0.49
C PRO A 22 -7.86 -2.59 -1.67
N MET A 23 -6.58 -2.22 -1.84
CA MET A 23 -5.73 -2.63 -2.95
C MET A 23 -4.87 -3.86 -2.60
N MET A 24 -4.77 -4.24 -1.31
CA MET A 24 -3.99 -5.39 -0.84
C MET A 24 -4.26 -6.70 -1.60
N PRO A 25 -5.51 -7.06 -1.95
CA PRO A 25 -5.79 -8.27 -2.72
C PRO A 25 -5.13 -8.28 -4.10
N ILE A 26 -4.77 -7.13 -4.64
CA ILE A 26 -4.13 -6.97 -5.95
C ILE A 26 -2.61 -6.80 -5.78
N VAL A 27 -2.19 -5.98 -4.81
CA VAL A 27 -0.77 -5.70 -4.55
C VAL A 27 -0.03 -6.98 -4.14
N LEU A 28 -0.61 -7.83 -3.28
CA LEU A 28 0.03 -9.06 -2.81
C LEU A 28 0.32 -10.05 -3.97
N PRO A 29 -0.64 -10.40 -4.85
CA PRO A 29 -0.36 -11.22 -6.01
C PRO A 29 0.64 -10.61 -6.99
N ILE A 30 0.55 -9.31 -7.29
CA ILE A 30 1.46 -8.65 -8.23
C ILE A 30 2.89 -8.65 -7.66
N ALA A 31 3.07 -8.24 -6.41
CA ALA A 31 4.37 -8.26 -5.75
C ALA A 31 4.94 -9.69 -5.71
N GLY A 32 4.11 -10.68 -5.33
CA GLY A 32 4.50 -12.08 -5.35
C GLY A 32 4.93 -12.57 -6.74
N ALA A 33 4.19 -12.21 -7.79
CA ALA A 33 4.53 -12.57 -9.17
C ALA A 33 5.87 -11.95 -9.61
N VAL A 34 6.10 -10.68 -9.28
CA VAL A 34 7.38 -9.98 -9.57
C VAL A 34 8.53 -10.67 -8.83
N LEU A 35 8.36 -11.00 -7.54
CA LEU A 35 9.35 -11.72 -6.76
C LEU A 35 9.65 -13.10 -7.37
N MET A 36 8.62 -13.88 -7.74
CA MET A 36 8.80 -15.19 -8.37
C MET A 36 9.48 -15.09 -9.72
N PHE A 37 9.14 -14.09 -10.53
CA PHE A 37 9.79 -13.83 -11.81
C PHE A 37 11.27 -13.48 -11.63
N LEU A 38 11.58 -12.60 -10.68
CA LEU A 38 12.96 -12.27 -10.32
C LEU A 38 13.74 -13.51 -9.86
N LEU A 39 13.15 -14.34 -8.99
CA LEU A 39 13.75 -15.58 -8.51
C LEU A 39 13.99 -16.58 -9.66
N ALA A 40 13.03 -16.72 -10.57
CA ALA A 40 13.19 -17.57 -11.75
C ALA A 40 14.27 -17.04 -12.70
N PHE A 41 14.34 -15.72 -12.89
CA PHE A 41 15.37 -15.07 -13.69
C PHE A 41 16.76 -15.37 -13.13
N ILE A 42 17.00 -15.10 -11.84
CA ILE A 42 18.31 -15.39 -11.23
C ILE A 42 18.66 -16.89 -11.28
N ALA A 43 17.67 -17.78 -11.17
CA ALA A 43 17.90 -19.22 -11.24
C ALA A 43 18.42 -19.66 -12.63
N ILE A 44 18.00 -18.98 -13.70
CA ILE A 44 18.48 -19.25 -15.06
C ILE A 44 19.94 -18.81 -15.24
N TYR A 45 20.35 -17.69 -14.64
CA TYR A 45 21.71 -17.13 -14.82
C TYR A 45 22.76 -17.65 -13.82
N MET A 46 22.32 -18.27 -12.72
CA MET A 46 23.20 -18.87 -11.70
C MET A 46 23.46 -20.37 -11.93
N ALA A 47 22.76 -20.98 -12.89
CA ALA A 47 22.99 -22.37 -13.31
C ALA A 47 24.14 -22.46 -14.31
#